data_AF-A0A1F4ED62-F1
#
_entry.id   AF-A0A1F4ED62-F1
#
_cell.length_a   1.000
_cell.length_b   1.000
_cell.length_c   1.000
_cell.angle_alpha   90.00
_cell.angle_beta   90.00
_cell.angle_gamma   90.00
#
_symmetry.space_group_name_H-M   'P 1'
#
loop_
_entity.id
_entity.type
_entity.pdbx_description
1 polymer ?
#
loop_
_entity_poly.entity_id
_entity_poly.type
_entity_poly.pdbx_seq_one_letter_code
_entity_poly.pdbx_strand_id
1 'polypeptide(L)'
;MNRAATTVLLSAACTGCQWTGFGFRADGPEMPRLRQVLALEAGSVVADVGAGRGQLTVALAREVRSNGRVFSTEIDAGRLKKLREAVADAKLDNITVVEARSRETGLPPNCCDAIVLRRVYHHLTDPASINASLLRSLRPGGVLAVIDFPPPFFWSRGSLGVPAQAVIDEVTASGFEPLAVIDDWPGRGPLASYCALFRKPLADPRAL
;
A
#
# COMPACT_ATOMS: atom_id res chain seq x y z
N MET A 1 63.66 10.71 -7.06
CA MET A 1 63.16 10.65 -8.45
C MET A 1 61.89 9.80 -8.46
N ASN A 2 60.76 10.45 -8.72
CA ASN A 2 59.40 9.91 -8.60
C ASN A 2 59.15 8.71 -9.52
N ARG A 3 58.57 7.63 -8.97
CA ARG A 3 57.84 6.62 -9.76
C ARG A 3 56.35 6.93 -9.63
N ALA A 4 55.73 7.31 -10.73
CA ALA A 4 54.30 7.51 -10.86
C ALA A 4 53.56 6.17 -10.71
N ALA A 5 52.60 6.10 -9.80
CA ALA A 5 51.65 5.00 -9.69
C ALA A 5 50.37 5.40 -10.44
N THR A 6 50.19 4.85 -11.64
CA THR A 6 48.99 5.00 -12.45
C THR A 6 47.85 4.22 -11.78
N THR A 7 46.92 4.96 -11.16
CA THR A 7 45.67 4.39 -10.63
C THR A 7 44.70 4.16 -11.77
N VAL A 8 44.41 2.89 -12.09
CA VAL A 8 43.32 2.52 -12.99
C VAL A 8 42.03 2.58 -12.18
N LEU A 9 41.24 3.65 -12.36
CA LEU A 9 39.85 3.71 -11.92
C LEU A 9 39.02 2.86 -12.88
N LEU A 10 38.66 1.63 -12.50
CA LEU A 10 37.57 0.91 -13.13
C LEU A 10 36.26 1.62 -12.76
N SER A 11 35.76 2.47 -13.66
CA SER A 11 34.37 2.87 -13.64
C SER A 11 33.52 1.65 -14.00
N ALA A 12 32.90 1.01 -13.00
CA ALA A 12 31.76 0.15 -13.23
C ALA A 12 30.59 1.04 -13.66
N ALA A 13 30.52 1.33 -14.96
CA ALA A 13 29.28 1.79 -15.55
C ALA A 13 28.30 0.60 -15.50
N CYS A 14 27.35 0.64 -14.57
CA CYS A 14 26.15 -0.19 -14.65
C CYS A 14 25.30 0.32 -15.82
N THR A 15 25.75 0.02 -17.04
CA THR A 15 24.89 0.04 -18.23
C THR A 15 23.96 -1.16 -18.14
N GLY A 16 22.71 -0.91 -17.77
CA GLY A 16 21.65 -1.90 -17.96
C GLY A 16 20.52 -1.87 -16.95
N CYS A 17 19.72 -0.81 -16.93
CA CYS A 17 18.28 -0.99 -16.74
C CYS A 17 17.54 0.21 -17.33
N GLN A 18 17.24 0.14 -18.62
CA GLN A 18 16.30 1.05 -19.26
C GLN A 18 14.93 0.85 -18.59
N TRP A 19 14.54 1.85 -17.81
CA TRP A 19 13.39 1.87 -16.93
C TRP A 19 12.15 2.31 -17.70
N THR A 20 11.19 1.41 -17.95
CA THR A 20 9.93 1.72 -18.68
C THR A 20 8.68 1.07 -18.09
N GLY A 21 8.75 0.48 -16.90
CA GLY A 21 7.63 -0.23 -16.25
C GLY A 21 6.78 0.66 -15.33
N PHE A 22 5.54 0.92 -15.70
CA PHE A 22 4.60 1.74 -14.94
C PHE A 22 3.77 0.91 -13.92
N GLY A 23 4.29 0.61 -12.73
CA GLY A 23 3.55 -0.14 -11.71
C GLY A 23 4.34 -0.55 -10.47
N PHE A 24 3.68 -1.22 -9.51
CA PHE A 24 4.36 -1.90 -8.40
C PHE A 24 5.20 -3.06 -8.93
N ARG A 25 6.36 -3.30 -8.31
CA ARG A 25 7.26 -4.41 -8.61
C ARG A 25 7.63 -5.13 -7.32
N ALA A 26 7.42 -6.45 -7.29
CA ALA A 26 7.75 -7.27 -6.12
C ALA A 26 9.24 -7.30 -5.80
N ASP A 27 10.10 -7.20 -6.83
CA ASP A 27 11.56 -7.09 -6.73
C ASP A 27 12.06 -5.64 -6.60
N GLY A 28 11.13 -4.67 -6.52
CA GLY A 28 11.43 -3.26 -6.46
C GLY A 28 11.70 -2.75 -5.03
N PRO A 29 12.13 -1.48 -4.92
CA PRO A 29 12.47 -0.85 -3.62
C PRO A 29 11.26 -0.65 -2.69
N GLU A 30 10.04 -0.75 -3.21
CA GLU A 30 8.82 -0.52 -2.44
C GLU A 30 8.46 -1.69 -1.52
N MET A 31 8.69 -2.94 -1.93
CA MET A 31 8.32 -4.11 -1.13
C MET A 31 9.08 -4.19 0.20
N PRO A 32 10.41 -3.96 0.27
CA PRO A 32 11.12 -3.90 1.55
C PRO A 32 10.58 -2.82 2.51
N ARG A 33 10.22 -1.63 1.99
CA ARG A 33 9.63 -0.57 2.82
C ARG A 33 8.23 -0.96 3.31
N LEU A 34 7.41 -1.57 2.45
CA LEU A 34 6.10 -2.09 2.83
C LEU A 34 6.19 -3.11 3.97
N ARG A 35 7.12 -4.06 3.92
CA ARG A 35 7.34 -5.03 5.02
C ARG A 35 7.59 -4.32 6.34
N GLN A 36 8.44 -3.29 6.33
CA GLN A 36 8.79 -2.54 7.53
C GLN A 36 7.61 -1.73 8.08
N VAL A 37 6.95 -0.93 7.25
CA VAL A 37 5.90 -0.01 7.73
C VAL A 37 4.61 -0.72 8.12
N LEU A 38 4.30 -1.83 7.47
CA LEU A 38 3.13 -2.65 7.81
C LEU A 38 3.44 -3.70 8.88
N ALA A 39 4.68 -3.76 9.38
CA ALA A 39 5.17 -4.79 10.30
C ALA A 39 4.79 -6.21 9.84
N LEU A 40 5.00 -6.51 8.55
CA LEU A 40 4.60 -7.80 7.98
C LEU A 40 5.51 -8.91 8.49
N GLU A 41 4.87 -9.98 8.95
CA GLU A 41 5.50 -11.22 9.36
C GLU A 41 4.81 -12.41 8.69
N ALA A 42 5.46 -13.57 8.76
CA ALA A 42 4.80 -14.82 8.37
C ALA A 42 3.59 -15.05 9.29
N GLY A 43 2.40 -15.22 8.73
CA GLY A 43 1.16 -15.37 9.49
C GLY A 43 0.32 -14.09 9.59
N SER A 44 0.83 -12.92 9.19
CA SER A 44 0.04 -11.69 9.21
C SER A 44 -1.20 -11.77 8.31
N VAL A 45 -2.28 -11.12 8.74
CA VAL A 45 -3.47 -10.89 7.92
C VAL A 45 -3.44 -9.45 7.40
N VAL A 46 -3.25 -9.28 6.10
CA VAL A 46 -3.13 -7.97 5.45
C VAL A 46 -4.22 -7.74 4.41
N ALA A 47 -4.68 -6.51 4.25
CA ALA A 47 -5.58 -6.14 3.15
C ALA A 47 -4.90 -5.21 2.12
N ASP A 48 -5.04 -5.54 0.84
CA ASP A 48 -4.70 -4.71 -0.32
C ASP A 48 -6.00 -4.07 -0.86
N VAL A 49 -6.24 -2.81 -0.50
CA VAL A 49 -7.49 -2.10 -0.84
C VAL A 49 -7.29 -1.30 -2.13
N GLY A 50 -8.09 -1.60 -3.15
CA GLY A 50 -7.92 -1.09 -4.50
C GLY A 50 -6.79 -1.80 -5.25
N ALA A 51 -6.79 -3.13 -5.14
CA ALA A 51 -5.70 -4.02 -5.59
C ALA A 51 -5.41 -3.96 -7.10
N GLY A 52 -6.28 -3.35 -7.90
CA GLY A 52 -6.10 -3.19 -9.33
C GLY A 52 -5.99 -4.53 -10.05
N ARG A 53 -4.81 -4.82 -10.61
CA ARG A 53 -4.53 -6.07 -11.33
C ARG A 53 -3.83 -7.12 -10.45
N GLY A 54 -3.63 -6.87 -9.16
CA GLY A 54 -3.17 -7.86 -8.19
C GLY A 54 -1.66 -8.03 -8.03
N GLN A 55 -0.82 -7.17 -8.61
CA GLN A 55 0.64 -7.31 -8.47
C GLN A 55 1.10 -7.19 -7.00
N LEU A 56 0.53 -6.23 -6.25
CA LEU A 56 0.84 -6.05 -4.83
C LEU A 56 0.24 -7.19 -4.00
N THR A 57 -1.04 -7.50 -4.22
CA THR A 57 -1.73 -8.67 -3.64
C THR A 57 -0.87 -9.95 -3.68
N VAL A 58 -0.36 -10.34 -4.86
CA VAL A 58 0.44 -11.57 -5.00
C VAL A 58 1.78 -11.46 -4.26
N ALA A 59 2.40 -10.27 -4.24
CA ALA A 59 3.63 -10.06 -3.47
C ALA A 59 3.36 -10.20 -1.97
N LEU A 60 2.36 -9.49 -1.44
CA LEU A 60 1.96 -9.59 -0.02
C LEU A 60 1.66 -11.03 0.40
N ALA A 61 0.99 -11.80 -0.46
CA ALA A 61 0.66 -13.19 -0.18
C ALA A 61 1.89 -14.09 -0.02
N ARG A 62 2.95 -13.81 -0.77
CA ARG A 62 4.24 -14.50 -0.61
C ARG A 62 4.96 -14.06 0.67
N GLU A 63 4.87 -12.78 1.02
CA GLU A 63 5.50 -12.22 2.23
C GLU A 63 4.93 -12.80 3.51
N VAL A 64 3.59 -12.85 3.62
CA VAL A 64 2.91 -13.37 4.81
C VAL A 64 2.88 -14.90 4.88
N ARG A 65 3.39 -15.58 3.84
CA ARG A 65 3.48 -17.05 3.72
C ARG A 65 2.14 -17.78 3.86
N SER A 66 2.17 -19.10 3.76
CA SER A 66 0.97 -19.95 3.73
C SER A 66 0.14 -19.92 5.02
N ASN A 67 0.73 -19.52 6.15
CA ASN A 67 0.02 -19.36 7.42
C ASN A 67 -0.61 -17.95 7.58
N GLY A 68 -0.30 -17.00 6.70
CA GLY A 68 -0.94 -15.68 6.66
C GLY A 68 -2.16 -15.63 5.74
N ARG A 69 -2.69 -14.43 5.54
CA ARG A 69 -3.85 -14.19 4.66
C ARG A 69 -3.78 -12.81 4.03
N VAL A 70 -4.12 -12.72 2.75
CA VAL A 70 -4.34 -11.44 2.05
C VAL A 70 -5.81 -11.32 1.67
N PHE A 71 -6.45 -10.23 2.09
CA PHE A 71 -7.72 -9.80 1.51
C PHE A 71 -7.47 -8.75 0.44
N SER A 72 -8.01 -8.94 -0.75
CA SER A 72 -7.76 -8.04 -1.88
C SER A 72 -9.08 -7.47 -2.38
N THR A 73 -9.25 -6.15 -2.24
CA THR A 73 -10.52 -5.50 -2.59
C THR A 73 -10.39 -4.67 -3.86
N GLU A 74 -11.38 -4.74 -4.76
CA GLU A 74 -11.43 -3.92 -5.98
C GLU A 74 -12.89 -3.64 -6.35
N ILE A 75 -13.17 -2.42 -6.83
CA ILE A 75 -14.52 -1.94 -7.18
C ILE A 75 -14.75 -1.99 -8.70
N ASP A 76 -13.70 -1.80 -9.51
CA ASP A 76 -13.82 -1.83 -10.96
C ASP A 76 -13.93 -3.27 -11.45
N ALA A 77 -15.06 -3.62 -12.07
CA ALA A 77 -15.34 -4.99 -12.53
C ALA A 77 -14.28 -5.54 -13.51
N GLY A 78 -13.72 -4.66 -14.37
CA GLY A 78 -12.68 -5.05 -15.32
C GLY A 78 -11.36 -5.41 -14.64
N ARG A 79 -10.94 -4.60 -13.66
CA ARG A 79 -9.76 -4.85 -12.81
C ARG A 79 -9.98 -6.04 -11.89
N LEU A 80 -11.16 -6.17 -11.30
CA LEU A 80 -11.53 -7.31 -10.46
C LEU A 80 -11.41 -8.64 -11.21
N LYS A 81 -11.82 -8.68 -12.50
CA LYS A 81 -11.57 -9.84 -13.36
C LYS A 81 -10.08 -10.14 -13.48
N LYS A 82 -9.25 -9.13 -13.77
CA LYS A 82 -7.79 -9.28 -13.88
C LYS A 82 -7.11 -9.67 -12.57
N LEU A 83 -7.59 -9.17 -11.44
CA LEU A 83 -7.16 -9.57 -10.11
C LEU A 83 -7.42 -11.06 -9.87
N ARG A 84 -8.62 -11.54 -10.18
CA ARG A 84 -8.97 -12.97 -10.05
C ARG A 84 -8.11 -13.86 -10.94
N GLU A 85 -7.85 -13.45 -12.18
CA GLU A 85 -6.91 -14.13 -13.09
C GLU A 85 -5.50 -14.20 -12.48
N ALA A 86 -4.95 -13.08 -12.02
CA ALA A 86 -3.61 -13.03 -11.40
C ALA A 86 -3.51 -13.90 -10.13
N VAL A 87 -4.56 -13.94 -9.31
CA VAL A 87 -4.60 -14.80 -8.11
C VAL A 87 -4.63 -16.28 -8.47
N ALA A 88 -5.42 -16.67 -9.46
CA ALA A 88 -5.47 -18.05 -9.95
C ALA A 88 -4.11 -18.48 -10.52
N ASP A 89 -3.47 -17.62 -11.32
CA ASP A 89 -2.16 -17.88 -11.92
C ASP A 89 -1.03 -17.98 -10.88
N ALA A 90 -1.15 -17.25 -9.77
CA ALA A 90 -0.16 -17.27 -8.70
C ALA A 90 -0.10 -18.60 -7.93
N LYS A 91 -1.17 -19.42 -7.99
CA LYS A 91 -1.30 -20.71 -7.26
C LYS A 91 -1.01 -20.57 -5.76
N LEU A 92 -1.62 -19.56 -5.15
CA LEU A 92 -1.52 -19.25 -3.72
C LEU A 92 -2.89 -19.37 -3.05
N ASP A 93 -2.94 -20.10 -1.94
CA ASP A 93 -4.21 -20.48 -1.27
C ASP A 93 -4.62 -19.48 -0.18
N ASN A 94 -3.72 -18.53 0.10
CA ASN A 94 -3.82 -17.54 1.17
C ASN A 94 -4.34 -16.17 0.69
N ILE A 95 -5.00 -16.10 -0.47
CA ILE A 95 -5.59 -14.87 -1.00
C ILE A 95 -7.12 -15.00 -1.04
N THR A 96 -7.83 -13.97 -0.59
CA THR A 96 -9.27 -13.84 -0.68
C THR A 96 -9.62 -12.55 -1.42
N VAL A 97 -10.18 -12.69 -2.63
CA VAL A 97 -10.64 -11.54 -3.42
C VAL A 97 -12.03 -11.14 -2.96
N VAL A 98 -12.21 -9.85 -2.66
CA VAL A 98 -13.46 -9.26 -2.19
C VAL A 98 -13.88 -8.16 -3.16
N GLU A 99 -15.15 -8.15 -3.55
CA GLU A 99 -15.71 -7.06 -4.36
C GLU A 99 -16.06 -5.89 -3.45
N ALA A 100 -15.44 -4.73 -3.71
CA ALA A 100 -15.68 -3.51 -2.95
C ALA A 100 -16.90 -2.75 -3.49
N ARG A 101 -17.42 -1.82 -2.69
CA ARG A 101 -18.50 -0.89 -3.07
C ARG A 101 -18.03 0.55 -2.86
N SER A 102 -18.79 1.51 -3.38
CA SER A 102 -18.41 2.93 -3.32
C SER A 102 -18.22 3.50 -1.91
N ARG A 103 -18.84 2.89 -0.90
CA ARG A 103 -18.83 3.35 0.51
C ARG A 103 -18.29 2.32 1.50
N GLU A 104 -17.92 1.12 1.06
CA GLU A 104 -17.41 0.08 1.95
C GLU A 104 -16.46 -0.88 1.21
N THR A 105 -15.48 -1.40 1.94
CA THR A 105 -14.45 -2.29 1.37
C THR A 105 -14.91 -3.75 1.27
N GLY A 106 -15.97 -4.13 1.98
CA GLY A 106 -16.43 -5.53 2.10
C GLY A 106 -15.55 -6.40 3.00
N LEU A 107 -14.52 -5.82 3.64
CA LEU A 107 -13.65 -6.52 4.57
C LEU A 107 -14.40 -6.89 5.87
N PRO A 108 -14.16 -8.08 6.45
CA PRO A 108 -14.75 -8.45 7.74
C PRO A 108 -14.24 -7.55 8.89
N PRO A 109 -15.04 -7.32 9.94
CA PRO A 109 -14.59 -6.55 11.11
C PRO A 109 -13.43 -7.25 11.83
N ASN A 110 -12.47 -6.46 12.33
CA ASN A 110 -11.29 -6.92 13.07
C ASN A 110 -10.53 -8.09 12.40
N CYS A 111 -10.54 -8.16 11.07
CA CYS A 111 -9.85 -9.20 10.30
C CYS A 111 -8.35 -9.04 10.31
N CYS A 112 -7.89 -7.79 10.24
CA CYS A 112 -6.63 -7.48 9.58
C CYS A 112 -5.65 -6.81 10.54
N ASP A 113 -4.41 -7.28 10.53
CA ASP A 113 -3.29 -6.69 11.28
C ASP A 113 -2.78 -5.43 10.59
N ALA A 114 -2.82 -5.42 9.25
CA ALA A 114 -2.41 -4.30 8.42
C ALA A 114 -3.36 -4.09 7.22
N ILE A 115 -3.52 -2.84 6.79
CA ILE A 115 -4.22 -2.48 5.55
C ILE A 115 -3.37 -1.50 4.76
N VAL A 116 -3.29 -1.68 3.44
CA VAL A 116 -2.60 -0.76 2.53
C VAL A 116 -3.54 -0.27 1.43
N LEU A 117 -3.54 1.04 1.19
CA LEU A 117 -4.14 1.69 0.03
C LEU A 117 -3.01 2.30 -0.79
N ARG A 118 -2.71 1.73 -1.96
CA ARG A 118 -1.62 2.22 -2.82
C ARG A 118 -2.16 2.86 -4.10
N ARG A 119 -2.09 4.20 -4.18
CA ARG A 119 -2.60 5.03 -5.28
C ARG A 119 -4.10 4.84 -5.50
N VAL A 120 -4.83 4.83 -4.39
CA VAL A 120 -6.28 4.58 -4.34
C VAL A 120 -7.00 5.74 -3.67
N TYR A 121 -6.37 6.38 -2.68
CA TYR A 121 -7.05 7.36 -1.83
C TYR A 121 -7.54 8.58 -2.62
N HIS A 122 -6.76 9.06 -3.59
CA HIS A 122 -7.18 10.16 -4.49
C HIS A 122 -8.38 9.83 -5.39
N HIS A 123 -8.77 8.56 -5.53
CA HIS A 123 -9.95 8.12 -6.28
C HIS A 123 -11.21 8.01 -5.42
N LEU A 124 -11.12 8.14 -4.09
CA LEU A 124 -12.27 7.99 -3.20
C LEU A 124 -13.24 9.16 -3.37
N THR A 125 -14.52 8.82 -3.58
CA THR A 125 -15.63 9.78 -3.64
C THR A 125 -16.27 10.04 -2.28
N ASP A 126 -16.13 9.09 -1.35
CA ASP A 126 -16.64 9.15 0.02
C ASP A 126 -15.57 8.64 1.01
N PRO A 127 -14.49 9.42 1.26
CA PRO A 127 -13.40 9.00 2.14
C PRO A 127 -13.87 8.68 3.56
N ALA A 128 -14.85 9.43 4.09
CA ALA A 128 -15.35 9.20 5.45
C ALA A 128 -15.95 7.80 5.60
N SER A 129 -16.81 7.36 4.66
CA SER A 129 -17.42 6.03 4.71
C SER A 129 -16.38 4.92 4.54
N ILE A 130 -15.44 5.11 3.61
CA ILE A 130 -14.36 4.15 3.38
C ILE A 130 -13.43 4.06 4.59
N ASN A 131 -13.00 5.19 5.16
CA ASN A 131 -12.16 5.23 6.36
C ASN A 131 -12.84 4.58 7.56
N ALA A 132 -14.14 4.82 7.76
CA ALA A 132 -14.92 4.09 8.77
C ALA A 132 -14.93 2.57 8.50
N SER A 133 -15.05 2.14 7.24
CA SER A 133 -14.94 0.72 6.86
C SER A 133 -13.56 0.13 7.15
N LEU A 134 -12.49 0.88 6.85
CA LEU A 134 -11.11 0.48 7.14
C LEU A 134 -10.90 0.34 8.66
N LEU A 135 -11.36 1.31 9.45
CA LEU A 135 -11.24 1.29 10.91
C LEU A 135 -11.97 0.09 11.53
N ARG A 136 -13.18 -0.24 11.05
CA ARG A 136 -13.90 -1.44 11.52
C ARG A 136 -13.15 -2.73 11.21
N SER A 137 -12.48 -2.80 10.06
CA SER A 137 -11.84 -4.01 9.57
C SER A 137 -10.47 -4.27 10.20
N LEU A 138 -9.76 -3.21 10.57
CA LEU A 138 -8.47 -3.31 11.22
C LEU A 138 -8.65 -3.79 12.67
N ARG A 139 -7.75 -4.65 13.16
CA ARG A 139 -7.69 -5.03 14.58
C ARG A 139 -7.24 -3.84 15.43
N PRO A 140 -7.63 -3.76 16.72
CA PRO A 140 -7.05 -2.78 17.64
C PRO A 140 -5.52 -2.84 17.62
N GLY A 141 -4.86 -1.69 17.49
CA GLY A 141 -3.40 -1.60 17.35
C GLY A 141 -2.86 -1.89 15.94
N GLY A 142 -3.69 -2.35 15.01
CA GLY A 142 -3.28 -2.60 13.63
C GLY A 142 -2.93 -1.33 12.86
N VAL A 143 -2.21 -1.49 11.74
CA VAL A 143 -1.63 -0.38 10.96
C VAL A 143 -2.36 -0.16 9.64
N LEU A 144 -2.60 1.10 9.30
CA LEU A 144 -3.06 1.53 7.98
C LEU A 144 -1.95 2.32 7.30
N ALA A 145 -1.60 1.94 6.07
CA ALA A 145 -0.72 2.72 5.20
C ALA A 145 -1.48 3.26 3.99
N VAL A 146 -1.40 4.57 3.78
CA VAL A 146 -1.88 5.23 2.57
C VAL A 146 -0.68 5.73 1.79
N ILE A 147 -0.45 5.13 0.62
CA ILE A 147 0.64 5.48 -0.28
C ILE A 147 0.05 6.21 -1.47
N ASP A 148 0.36 7.49 -1.62
CA ASP A 148 -0.17 8.30 -2.71
C ASP A 148 0.83 9.39 -3.14
N PHE A 149 0.39 10.30 -4.02
CA PHE A 149 1.24 11.37 -4.56
C PHE A 149 0.49 12.72 -4.51
N PRO A 150 1.21 13.83 -4.32
CA PRO A 150 0.59 15.15 -4.27
C PRO A 150 0.10 15.59 -5.66
N PRO A 151 -0.92 16.46 -5.72
CA PRO A 151 -1.38 17.03 -6.98
C PRO A 151 -0.35 17.98 -7.61
N PRO A 152 -0.28 18.05 -8.94
CA PRO A 152 0.70 18.90 -9.63
C PRO A 152 0.43 20.41 -9.46
N PHE A 153 -0.84 20.83 -9.34
CA PHE A 153 -1.24 22.23 -9.12
C PHE A 153 -2.61 22.30 -8.45
N PHE A 154 -2.77 23.17 -7.45
CA PHE A 154 -4.01 23.41 -6.68
C PHE A 154 -4.69 22.11 -6.18
N TRP A 155 -5.63 22.22 -5.25
CA TRP A 155 -6.32 21.02 -4.76
C TRP A 155 -7.41 20.60 -5.75
N SER A 156 -7.31 19.39 -6.29
CA SER A 156 -8.38 18.73 -7.04
C SER A 156 -8.27 17.22 -6.84
N ARG A 157 -9.18 16.63 -6.05
CA ARG A 157 -9.29 15.16 -5.94
C ARG A 157 -9.63 14.55 -7.30
N GLY A 158 -9.11 13.35 -7.55
CA GLY A 158 -9.27 12.64 -8.82
C GLY A 158 -7.94 12.10 -9.33
N SER A 159 -7.80 11.91 -10.64
CA SER A 159 -6.59 11.34 -11.28
C SER A 159 -5.30 12.14 -11.07
N LEU A 160 -5.38 13.29 -10.39
CA LEU A 160 -4.28 14.21 -10.17
C LEU A 160 -3.55 13.99 -8.85
N GLY A 161 -4.04 13.15 -7.93
CA GLY A 161 -3.39 12.88 -6.64
C GLY A 161 -4.09 13.57 -5.46
N VAL A 162 -3.50 13.48 -4.28
CA VAL A 162 -4.06 14.02 -3.02
C VAL A 162 -2.93 14.45 -2.08
N PRO A 163 -2.96 15.66 -1.48
CA PRO A 163 -1.94 16.07 -0.51
C PRO A 163 -1.95 15.16 0.72
N ALA A 164 -0.76 14.84 1.26
CA ALA A 164 -0.63 14.03 2.46
C ALA A 164 -1.45 14.59 3.63
N GLN A 165 -1.46 15.92 3.82
CA GLN A 165 -2.23 16.56 4.89
C GLN A 165 -3.73 16.27 4.80
N ALA A 166 -4.32 16.28 3.60
CA ALA A 166 -5.73 15.97 3.44
C ALA A 166 -6.05 14.51 3.82
N VAL A 167 -5.15 13.58 3.50
CA VAL A 167 -5.26 12.18 3.94
C VAL A 167 -5.19 12.11 5.46
N ILE A 168 -4.24 12.81 6.08
CA ILE A 168 -4.06 12.82 7.54
C ILE A 168 -5.32 13.34 8.23
N ASP A 169 -5.85 14.47 7.79
CA ASP A 169 -7.01 15.10 8.40
C ASP A 169 -8.25 14.19 8.33
N GLU A 170 -8.50 13.59 7.17
CA GLU A 170 -9.69 12.75 6.93
C GLU A 170 -9.63 11.37 7.59
N VAL A 171 -8.45 10.75 7.59
CA VAL A 171 -8.23 9.46 8.23
C VAL A 171 -8.29 9.64 9.76
N THR A 172 -7.67 10.71 10.29
CA THR A 172 -7.72 11.04 11.72
C THR A 172 -9.15 11.39 12.17
N ALA A 173 -9.90 12.16 11.38
CA ALA A 173 -11.30 12.46 11.65
C ALA A 173 -12.19 11.20 11.74
N SER A 174 -11.74 10.08 11.18
CA SER A 174 -12.43 8.79 11.25
C SER A 174 -12.05 7.94 12.45
N GLY A 175 -11.17 8.44 13.34
CA GLY A 175 -10.79 7.77 14.60
C GLY A 175 -9.47 6.99 14.56
N PHE A 176 -8.67 7.16 13.51
CA PHE A 176 -7.30 6.66 13.48
C PHE A 176 -6.33 7.61 14.19
N GLU A 177 -5.23 7.07 14.71
CA GLU A 177 -4.11 7.85 15.24
C GLU A 177 -3.01 7.98 14.17
N PRO A 178 -2.56 9.18 13.80
CA PRO A 178 -1.44 9.34 12.87
C PRO A 178 -0.13 8.89 13.53
N LEU A 179 0.70 8.16 12.78
CA LEU A 179 1.99 7.65 13.24
C LEU A 179 3.18 8.38 12.60
N ALA A 180 3.17 8.50 11.28
CA ALA A 180 4.27 9.09 10.53
C ALA A 180 3.83 9.45 9.11
N VAL A 181 4.58 10.35 8.48
CA VAL A 181 4.55 10.59 7.04
C VAL A 181 5.96 10.40 6.51
N ILE A 182 6.10 9.62 5.44
CA ILE A 182 7.36 9.35 4.76
C ILE A 182 7.27 9.95 3.36
N ASP A 183 7.92 11.09 3.15
CA ASP A 183 7.80 11.88 1.90
C ASP A 183 8.70 11.39 0.75
N ASP A 184 9.62 10.47 1.02
CA ASP A 184 10.56 9.91 0.04
C ASP A 184 10.13 8.50 -0.44
N TRP A 185 8.83 8.23 -0.52
CA TRP A 185 8.35 6.89 -0.82
C TRP A 185 8.71 6.47 -2.25
N PRO A 186 9.29 5.26 -2.46
CA PRO A 186 9.66 4.78 -3.77
C PRO A 186 8.41 4.56 -4.62
N GLY A 187 8.13 5.51 -5.51
CA GLY A 187 6.93 5.57 -6.34
C GLY A 187 7.24 5.71 -7.83
N ARG A 188 6.17 5.81 -8.63
CA ARG A 188 6.26 5.80 -10.10
C ARG A 188 6.79 7.13 -10.66
N GLY A 189 7.91 7.09 -11.38
CA GLY A 189 8.33 8.16 -12.29
C GLY A 189 8.80 9.44 -11.57
N PRO A 190 8.74 10.62 -12.20
CA PRO A 190 9.33 11.85 -11.66
C PRO A 190 8.53 12.46 -10.49
N LEU A 191 7.37 11.92 -10.15
CA LEU A 191 6.52 12.45 -9.09
C LEU A 191 6.90 11.83 -7.76
N ALA A 192 7.27 12.66 -6.80
CA ALA A 192 7.43 12.25 -5.41
C ALA A 192 6.15 11.56 -4.93
N SER A 193 6.29 10.42 -4.26
CA SER A 193 5.18 9.75 -3.57
C SER A 193 5.46 9.82 -2.08
N TYR A 194 4.41 9.78 -1.28
CA TYR A 194 4.50 9.70 0.17
C TYR A 194 3.80 8.45 0.69
N CYS A 195 4.10 8.10 1.93
CA CYS A 195 3.37 7.11 2.71
C CYS A 195 2.93 7.72 4.04
N ALA A 196 1.62 7.85 4.24
CA ALA A 196 1.02 8.26 5.51
C ALA A 196 0.61 7.02 6.30
N LEU A 197 1.12 6.90 7.53
CA LEU A 197 0.91 5.77 8.40
C LEU A 197 0.00 6.14 9.56
N PHE A 198 -0.91 5.24 9.89
CA PHE A 198 -1.88 5.40 10.94
C PHE A 198 -2.03 4.10 11.74
N ARG A 199 -2.58 4.23 12.95
CA ARG A 199 -2.94 3.11 13.81
C ARG A 199 -4.41 3.17 14.17
N LYS A 200 -5.06 2.01 14.29
CA LYS A 200 -6.31 1.93 15.04
C LYS A 200 -5.99 1.97 16.54
N PRO A 201 -6.63 2.85 17.33
CA PRO A 201 -6.46 2.86 18.78
C PRO A 201 -6.64 1.47 19.39
N LEU A 202 -5.92 1.19 20.48
CA LEU A 202 -6.20 0.00 21.27
C LEU A 202 -7.63 0.07 21.82
N ALA A 203 -8.31 -1.08 21.92
CA ALA A 203 -9.60 -1.12 22.59
C ALA A 203 -9.42 -0.68 24.05
N ASP A 204 -10.30 0.17 24.59
CA ASP A 204 -10.25 0.49 26.01
C ASP A 204 -10.54 -0.81 26.79
N PRO A 205 -9.60 -1.32 27.59
CA PRO A 205 -9.82 -2.54 28.37
C PRO A 205 -10.95 -2.40 29.40
N ARG A 206 -11.46 -1.19 29.65
CA ARG A 206 -12.56 -0.89 30.58
C ARG A 206 -13.94 -0.78 29.91
N ALA A 207 -14.03 -0.96 28.59
CA ALA A 207 -15.28 -0.86 27.83
C ALA A 207 -15.98 -2.21 27.57
N LEU A 208 -15.53 -3.27 28.26
CA LEU A 208 -16.13 -4.62 28.28
C LEU A 208 -16.64 -4.92 29.69
#